data_AF-A0A9J7GMG4-F1
#
_entry.id   AF-A0A9J7GMG4-F1
#
_cell.length_a   1.000
_cell.length_b   1.000
_cell.length_c   1.000
_cell.angle_alpha   90.00
_cell.angle_beta   90.00
_cell.angle_gamma   90.00
#
_symmetry.space_group_name_H-M   'P 1'
#
loop_
_entity.id
_entity.type
_entity.pdbx_description
1 polymer ?
#
loop_
_entity_poly.entity_id
_entity_poly.type
_entity_poly.pdbx_seq_one_letter_code
_entity_poly.pdbx_strand_id
1 'polypeptide(L)'
;MVTDDDTFEQVGFADSSFSSSSSSSSPSSPQHVQHRDGKYSVLNLEDEKVPLREKPPPSPDVAGRVQQRYTEITKEKFEELKEETVQLHAANQSLSLELSAVRQAMRELQLKVKKLEKDNRRLKEAEKAASQEAVTPELLCLRKQGQDLVDENKGLKTIVHRLNVELSRYQTKFRHLSEEEVTFPI
;
A
#
# COMPACT_ATOMS: atom_id res chain seq x y z
N MET A 1 -36.95 5.89 -5.03
CA MET A 1 -36.27 6.45 -3.84
C MET A 1 -35.91 5.26 -2.97
N VAL A 2 -34.67 4.83 -2.75
CA VAL A 2 -33.32 5.21 -3.17
C VAL A 2 -32.56 3.87 -3.29
N THR A 3 -31.76 3.74 -4.35
CA THR A 3 -30.87 2.62 -4.67
C THR A 3 -29.48 2.87 -4.09
N ASP A 4 -28.85 1.85 -3.52
CA ASP A 4 -27.38 1.70 -3.31
C ASP A 4 -27.14 0.17 -3.29
N ASP A 5 -26.75 -0.50 -4.39
CA ASP A 5 -25.45 -0.56 -5.08
C ASP A 5 -24.28 -0.94 -4.16
N ASP A 6 -23.90 -2.22 -4.19
CA ASP A 6 -22.54 -2.71 -3.89
C ASP A 6 -22.43 -4.17 -4.34
N THR A 7 -22.35 -4.35 -5.66
CA THR A 7 -21.96 -5.63 -6.28
C THR A 7 -20.44 -5.66 -6.37
N PHE A 8 -19.76 -6.32 -5.41
CA PHE A 8 -18.31 -6.50 -5.49
C PHE A 8 -17.99 -7.73 -6.34
N GLU A 9 -17.62 -7.47 -7.60
CA GLU A 9 -17.10 -8.41 -8.59
C GLU A 9 -16.02 -9.34 -8.01
N GLN A 10 -16.32 -10.63 -8.01
CA GLN A 10 -15.38 -11.71 -7.67
C GLN A 10 -14.60 -12.10 -8.93
N VAL A 11 -13.49 -11.41 -9.20
CA VAL A 11 -12.53 -11.85 -10.22
C VAL A 11 -11.65 -12.95 -9.65
N GLY A 12 -12.07 -14.19 -9.90
CA GLY A 12 -11.24 -15.38 -9.74
C GLY A 12 -10.12 -15.38 -10.80
N PHE A 13 -8.87 -15.27 -10.35
CA PHE A 13 -7.72 -15.55 -11.20
C PHE A 13 -7.59 -17.07 -11.34
N ALA A 14 -7.97 -17.58 -12.52
CA ALA A 14 -7.73 -18.94 -12.93
C ALA A 14 -6.22 -19.15 -13.16
N ASP A 15 -5.63 -20.09 -12.42
CA ASP A 15 -4.29 -20.62 -12.67
C ASP A 15 -4.24 -21.18 -14.09
N SER A 16 -3.53 -20.47 -14.97
CA SER A 16 -3.26 -20.90 -16.33
C SER A 16 -1.81 -21.39 -16.39
N SER A 17 -1.68 -22.71 -16.33
CA SER A 17 -0.45 -23.46 -16.55
C SER A 17 0.09 -23.16 -17.95
N PHE A 18 1.17 -22.38 -18.06
CA PHE A 18 1.91 -22.23 -19.32
C PHE A 18 3.19 -23.05 -19.31
N SER A 19 3.09 -24.25 -19.87
CA SER A 19 4.21 -25.11 -20.25
C SER A 19 5.12 -24.36 -21.22
N SER A 20 6.36 -24.11 -20.83
CA SER A 20 7.37 -23.58 -21.75
C SER A 20 8.22 -24.73 -22.28
N SER A 21 7.92 -25.15 -23.51
CA SER A 21 8.72 -26.08 -24.29
C SER A 21 10.02 -25.41 -24.73
N SER A 22 11.15 -26.00 -24.34
CA SER A 22 12.48 -25.62 -24.80
C SER A 22 12.73 -26.17 -26.21
N SER A 23 13.01 -25.31 -27.19
CA SER A 23 13.78 -25.69 -28.38
C SER A 23 14.42 -24.48 -29.07
N SER A 24 15.77 -24.52 -29.05
CA SER A 24 16.77 -24.00 -30.00
C SER A 24 16.48 -22.72 -30.81
N SER A 25 17.38 -21.74 -30.69
CA SER A 25 18.30 -21.36 -31.78
C SER A 25 19.30 -20.28 -31.35
N SER A 26 20.51 -20.41 -31.89
CA SER A 26 21.74 -19.65 -31.65
C SER A 26 21.68 -18.17 -32.09
N PRO A 27 22.66 -17.32 -31.70
CA PRO A 27 22.56 -15.87 -31.83
C PRO A 27 22.94 -15.39 -33.25
N SER A 28 22.10 -14.56 -33.84
CA SER A 28 22.38 -13.82 -35.07
C SER A 28 22.94 -12.43 -34.77
N SER A 29 23.93 -12.04 -35.58
CA SER A 29 24.79 -10.86 -35.49
C SER A 29 24.05 -9.51 -35.53
N PRO A 30 24.69 -8.39 -35.10
CA PRO A 30 24.07 -7.07 -35.13
C PRO A 30 23.93 -6.55 -36.57
N GLN A 31 22.70 -6.18 -36.94
CA GLN A 31 22.38 -5.53 -38.22
C GLN A 31 22.84 -4.06 -38.20
N HIS A 32 23.73 -3.74 -39.12
CA HIS A 32 24.10 -2.37 -39.50
C HIS A 32 22.96 -1.73 -40.31
N VAL A 33 22.31 -0.70 -39.76
CA VAL A 33 21.38 0.16 -40.47
C VAL A 33 21.73 1.62 -40.20
N GLN A 34 22.15 2.34 -41.24
CA GLN A 34 21.85 3.76 -41.49
C GLN A 34 22.33 4.07 -42.94
N HIS A 35 21.43 4.00 -43.91
CA HIS A 35 20.59 5.10 -44.42
C HIS A 35 21.42 6.23 -45.07
N ARG A 36 21.73 6.03 -46.36
CA ARG A 36 22.09 7.11 -47.29
C ARG A 36 20.82 7.88 -47.65
N ASP A 37 20.84 9.20 -47.52
CA ASP A 37 20.60 10.11 -48.64
C ASP A 37 20.92 11.56 -48.22
N GLY A 38 21.54 12.33 -49.10
CA GLY A 38 22.01 13.68 -48.74
C GLY A 38 22.98 14.32 -49.72
N LYS A 39 22.61 14.37 -51.00
CA LYS A 39 22.95 15.36 -52.04
C LYS A 39 24.12 16.33 -51.74
N TYR A 40 25.23 16.16 -52.46
CA TYR A 40 25.91 17.30 -53.11
C TYR A 40 26.42 16.90 -54.49
N SER A 41 26.17 17.82 -55.42
CA SER A 41 26.23 17.68 -56.87
C SER A 41 27.59 17.33 -57.43
N VAL A 42 27.52 16.53 -58.49
CA VAL A 42 28.48 16.46 -59.59
C VAL A 42 28.60 17.85 -60.22
N LEU A 43 29.75 18.49 -60.06
CA LEU A 43 30.28 19.40 -61.06
C LEU A 43 31.63 18.84 -61.49
N ASN A 44 31.64 18.31 -62.71
CA ASN A 44 32.86 18.03 -63.46
C ASN A 44 33.65 19.33 -63.59
N LEU A 45 34.85 19.35 -63.03
CA LEU A 45 35.91 20.23 -63.49
C LEU A 45 36.98 19.29 -64.05
N GLU A 46 36.87 19.04 -65.35
CA GLU A 46 38.01 18.56 -66.14
C GLU A 46 39.07 19.65 -66.04
N ASP A 47 40.03 19.46 -65.14
CA ASP A 47 41.29 20.20 -65.13
C ASP A 47 42.42 19.17 -65.13
N GLU A 48 42.91 18.95 -66.34
CA GLU A 48 44.29 18.65 -66.69
C GLU A 48 45.15 18.00 -65.59
N LYS A 49 45.51 16.74 -65.81
CA LYS A 49 46.45 15.95 -65.02
C LYS A 49 47.81 16.67 -64.89
N VAL A 50 47.95 17.57 -63.92
CA VAL A 50 49.24 17.94 -63.35
C VAL A 50 49.69 16.71 -62.54
N PRO A 51 50.84 16.08 -62.83
CA PRO A 51 51.43 15.13 -61.90
C PRO A 51 51.80 15.94 -60.65
N LEU A 52 50.87 16.03 -59.70
CA LEU A 52 51.17 16.53 -58.37
C LEU A 52 52.24 15.60 -57.84
N ARG A 53 53.47 16.09 -57.91
CA ARG A 53 54.67 15.50 -57.35
C ARG A 53 54.29 15.07 -55.93
N GLU A 54 54.05 13.78 -55.74
CA GLU A 54 53.93 13.22 -54.40
C GLU A 54 55.16 13.73 -53.66
N LYS A 55 54.94 14.50 -52.59
CA LYS A 55 56.06 14.92 -51.74
C LYS A 55 56.81 13.64 -51.41
N PRO A 56 58.16 13.63 -51.54
CA PRO A 56 58.94 12.44 -51.27
C PRO A 56 58.50 11.86 -49.92
N PRO A 57 58.38 10.51 -49.81
CA PRO A 57 57.91 9.90 -48.59
C PRO A 57 58.71 10.46 -47.42
N PRO A 58 58.04 10.80 -46.30
CA PRO A 58 58.71 11.34 -45.14
C PRO A 58 59.90 10.44 -44.80
N SER A 59 61.03 11.06 -44.45
CA SER A 59 62.27 10.33 -44.14
C SER A 59 61.96 9.13 -43.22
N PRO A 60 62.57 7.95 -43.41
CA PRO A 60 62.21 6.70 -42.72
C PRO A 60 62.03 6.85 -41.20
N ASP A 61 62.82 7.73 -40.59
CA ASP A 61 62.78 8.12 -39.18
C ASP A 61 61.46 8.82 -38.75
N VAL A 62 60.87 9.67 -39.58
CA VAL A 62 59.59 10.36 -39.29
C VAL A 62 58.40 9.40 -39.45
N ALA A 63 58.39 8.56 -40.49
CA ALA A 63 57.33 7.58 -40.71
C ALA A 63 57.26 6.55 -39.57
N GLY A 64 58.42 6.08 -39.09
CA GLY A 64 58.51 5.19 -37.93
C GLY A 64 57.93 5.80 -36.66
N ARG A 65 58.24 7.08 -36.37
CA ARG A 65 57.67 7.79 -35.22
C ARG A 65 56.15 7.95 -35.29
N VAL A 66 55.61 8.27 -36.47
CA VAL A 66 54.15 8.41 -36.66
C VAL A 66 53.46 7.07 -36.44
N GLN A 67 54.00 5.98 -37.00
CA GLN A 67 53.44 4.64 -36.81
C GLN A 67 53.52 4.19 -35.35
N GLN A 68 54.64 4.42 -34.67
CA GLN A 68 54.80 4.12 -33.25
C GLN A 68 53.75 4.87 -32.41
N ARG A 69 53.59 6.17 -32.61
CA ARG A 69 52.57 6.98 -31.91
C ARG A 69 51.16 6.45 -32.14
N TYR A 70 50.84 6.07 -33.39
CA TYR A 70 49.54 5.49 -33.71
C TYR A 70 49.30 4.15 -32.98
N THR A 71 50.33 3.30 -32.89
CA THR A 71 50.27 2.05 -32.13
C THR A 71 50.11 2.30 -30.62
N GLU A 72 50.83 3.26 -30.05
CA GLU A 72 50.71 3.66 -28.64
C GLU A 72 49.29 4.12 -28.31
N ILE A 73 48.74 5.06 -29.08
CA ILE A 73 47.38 5.58 -28.88
C ILE A 73 46.32 4.47 -29.03
N THR A 74 46.49 3.57 -30.01
CA THR A 74 45.54 2.47 -30.21
C THR A 74 45.57 1.49 -29.05
N LYS A 75 46.76 1.21 -28.50
CA LYS A 75 46.93 0.34 -27.33
C LYS A 75 46.34 0.97 -26.07
N GLU A 76 46.57 2.26 -25.84
CA GLU A 76 46.01 3.01 -24.70
C GLU A 76 44.48 2.94 -24.71
N LYS A 77 43.84 3.25 -25.86
CA LYS A 77 42.38 3.13 -26.01
C LYS A 77 41.86 1.73 -25.76
N PHE A 78 42.61 0.70 -26.15
CA PHE A 78 42.21 -0.69 -25.93
C PHE A 78 42.24 -1.04 -24.42
N GLU A 79 43.26 -0.59 -23.69
CA GLU A 79 43.33 -0.81 -22.24
C GLU A 79 42.26 0.00 -21.51
N GLU A 80 41.97 1.25 -21.92
CA GLU A 80 40.84 2.04 -21.38
C GLU A 80 39.50 1.31 -21.52
N LEU A 81 39.20 0.80 -22.73
CA LEU A 81 37.97 0.05 -22.99
C LEU A 81 37.88 -1.24 -22.15
N LYS A 82 39.01 -1.91 -21.93
CA LYS A 82 39.07 -3.11 -21.09
C LYS A 82 38.81 -2.75 -19.63
N GLU A 83 39.36 -1.65 -19.14
CA GLU A 83 39.10 -1.17 -17.79
C GLU A 83 37.63 -0.78 -17.62
N GLU A 84 37.06 -0.03 -18.56
CA GLU A 84 35.64 0.34 -18.56
C GLU A 84 34.74 -0.90 -18.56
N THR A 85 35.07 -1.93 -19.35
CA THR A 85 34.33 -3.19 -19.39
C THR A 85 34.34 -3.89 -18.02
N VAL A 86 35.48 -3.90 -17.33
CA VAL A 86 35.60 -4.48 -15.98
C VAL A 86 34.77 -3.67 -14.97
N GLN A 87 34.86 -2.33 -15.01
CA GLN A 87 34.10 -1.46 -14.12
C GLN A 87 32.59 -1.62 -14.33
N LEU A 88 32.14 -1.61 -15.59
CA LEU A 88 30.73 -1.80 -15.95
C LEU A 88 30.22 -3.18 -15.51
N HIS A 89 31.03 -4.21 -15.68
CA HIS A 89 30.69 -5.55 -15.21
C HIS A 89 30.56 -5.60 -13.68
N ALA A 90 31.49 -4.98 -12.94
CA ALA A 90 31.41 -4.90 -11.47
C ALA A 90 30.16 -4.13 -11.00
N ALA A 91 29.85 -3.00 -11.63
CA ALA A 91 28.63 -2.24 -11.36
C ALA A 91 27.36 -3.06 -11.61
N ASN A 92 27.30 -3.77 -12.75
CA ASN A 92 26.18 -4.65 -13.09
C ASN A 92 26.01 -5.79 -12.08
N GLN A 93 27.10 -6.36 -11.57
CA GLN A 93 27.03 -7.36 -10.50
C GLN A 93 26.47 -6.76 -9.20
N SER A 94 26.93 -5.57 -8.80
CA SER A 94 26.41 -4.87 -7.60
C SER A 94 24.91 -4.61 -7.73
N LEU A 95 24.48 -4.05 -8.86
CA LEU A 95 23.07 -3.80 -9.16
C LEU A 95 22.23 -5.08 -9.13
N SER A 96 22.77 -6.20 -9.63
CA SER A 96 22.10 -7.50 -9.60
C SER A 96 21.90 -8.01 -8.17
N LEU A 97 22.90 -7.82 -7.30
CA LEU A 97 22.82 -8.18 -5.88
C LEU A 97 21.78 -7.31 -5.15
N GLU A 98 21.82 -5.99 -5.35
CA GLU A 98 20.85 -5.05 -4.78
C GLU A 98 19.41 -5.38 -5.20
N LEU A 99 19.20 -5.66 -6.50
CA LEU A 99 17.90 -6.06 -7.02
C LEU A 99 17.40 -7.36 -6.37
N SER A 100 18.30 -8.33 -6.15
CA SER A 100 17.94 -9.58 -5.49
C SER A 100 17.56 -9.37 -4.01
N ALA A 101 18.26 -8.48 -3.31
CA ALA A 101 17.98 -8.11 -1.92
C ALA A 101 16.62 -7.40 -1.81
N VAL A 102 16.34 -6.42 -2.69
CA VAL A 102 15.05 -5.73 -2.74
C VAL A 102 13.91 -6.71 -3.03
N ARG A 103 14.12 -7.64 -3.97
CA ARG A 103 13.14 -8.69 -4.27
C ARG A 103 12.88 -9.61 -3.08
N GLN A 104 13.89 -9.89 -2.26
CA GLN A 104 13.69 -10.65 -1.03
C GLN A 104 12.91 -9.87 0.02
N ALA A 105 13.30 -8.61 0.29
CA ALA A 105 12.60 -7.75 1.23
C ALA A 105 11.12 -7.57 0.87
N MET A 106 10.81 -7.44 -0.43
CA MET A 106 9.44 -7.35 -0.92
C MET A 106 8.63 -8.61 -0.61
N ARG A 107 9.21 -9.81 -0.79
CA ARG A 107 8.56 -11.08 -0.44
C ARG A 107 8.29 -11.20 1.05
N GLU A 108 9.24 -10.81 1.89
CA GLU A 108 9.08 -10.81 3.35
C GLU A 108 7.97 -9.85 3.80
N LEU A 109 7.92 -8.65 3.21
CA LEU A 109 6.88 -7.68 3.49
C LEU A 109 5.49 -8.19 3.07
N GLN A 110 5.37 -8.80 1.89
CA GLN A 110 4.12 -9.44 1.44
C GLN A 110 3.63 -10.52 2.42
N LEU A 111 4.54 -11.36 2.92
CA LEU A 111 4.20 -12.37 3.93
C LEU A 111 3.72 -11.72 5.24
N LYS A 112 4.38 -10.64 5.68
CA LYS A 112 4.00 -9.90 6.89
C LYS A 112 2.61 -9.27 6.76
N VAL A 113 2.29 -8.68 5.61
CA VAL A 113 0.97 -8.12 5.31
C VAL A 113 -0.10 -9.23 5.38
N LYS A 114 0.11 -10.35 4.68
CA LYS A 114 -0.82 -11.48 4.69
C LYS A 114 -1.07 -12.05 6.09
N LYS A 115 -0.04 -12.06 6.94
CA LYS A 115 -0.16 -12.46 8.36
C LYS A 115 -1.01 -11.46 9.14
N LEU A 116 -0.70 -10.17 9.05
CA LEU A 116 -1.44 -9.11 9.74
C LEU A 116 -2.91 -9.06 9.32
N GLU A 117 -3.21 -9.27 8.03
CA GLU A 117 -4.59 -9.36 7.55
C GLU A 117 -5.38 -10.51 8.19
N LYS A 118 -4.76 -11.69 8.31
CA LYS A 118 -5.37 -12.84 9.02
C LYS A 118 -5.59 -12.52 10.48
N ASP A 119 -4.61 -11.90 11.13
CA ASP A 119 -4.67 -11.56 12.55
C ASP A 119 -5.76 -10.49 12.79
N ASN A 120 -5.88 -9.50 11.92
CA ASN A 120 -6.93 -8.47 11.97
C ASN A 120 -8.33 -9.07 11.82
N ARG A 121 -8.52 -10.04 10.91
CA ARG A 121 -9.80 -10.77 10.80
C ARG A 121 -10.16 -11.49 12.10
N ARG A 122 -9.21 -12.21 12.71
CA ARG A 122 -9.45 -12.89 13.99
C ARG A 122 -9.80 -11.92 15.12
N LEU A 123 -9.14 -10.76 15.17
CA LEU A 123 -9.45 -9.72 16.16
C LEU A 123 -10.86 -9.16 15.95
N LYS A 124 -11.26 -8.86 14.71
CA LYS A 124 -12.63 -8.40 14.40
C LYS A 124 -13.68 -9.44 14.75
N GLU A 125 -13.40 -10.73 14.54
CA GLU A 125 -14.30 -11.81 14.93
C GLU A 125 -14.42 -11.91 16.46
N ALA A 126 -13.31 -11.82 17.19
CA ALA A 126 -13.30 -11.80 18.65
C ALA A 126 -14.04 -10.57 19.22
N GLU A 127 -13.87 -9.39 18.62
CA GLU A 127 -14.59 -8.17 19.00
C GLU A 127 -16.10 -8.30 18.81
N LYS A 128 -16.54 -8.90 17.68
CA LYS A 128 -17.95 -9.19 17.43
C LYS A 128 -18.52 -10.19 18.43
N ALA A 129 -17.77 -11.25 18.75
CA ALA A 129 -18.16 -12.24 19.74
C ALA A 129 -18.32 -11.60 21.14
N ALA A 130 -17.34 -10.79 21.56
CA ALA A 130 -17.40 -10.06 22.83
C ALA A 130 -18.57 -9.04 22.87
N SER A 131 -18.85 -8.37 21.75
CA SER A 131 -19.98 -7.44 21.65
C SER A 131 -21.33 -8.14 21.73
N GLN A 132 -21.46 -9.34 21.17
CA GLN A 132 -22.66 -10.17 21.32
C GLN A 132 -22.82 -10.68 22.75
N GLU A 133 -21.72 -11.02 23.43
CA GLU A 133 -21.74 -11.43 24.83
C GLU A 133 -22.11 -10.28 25.79
N ALA A 134 -21.81 -9.02 25.44
CA ALA A 134 -22.23 -7.86 26.22
C ALA A 134 -23.74 -7.58 26.18
N VAL A 135 -24.48 -8.16 25.23
CA VAL A 135 -25.93 -8.05 25.08
C VAL A 135 -26.58 -9.41 25.33
N THR A 136 -26.31 -10.01 26.48
CA THR A 136 -27.02 -11.23 26.87
C THR A 136 -28.50 -10.92 27.09
N PRO A 137 -29.42 -11.79 26.60
CA PRO A 137 -30.85 -11.62 26.82
C PRO A 137 -31.21 -11.63 28.32
N GLU A 138 -30.42 -12.32 29.13
CA GLU A 138 -30.55 -12.33 30.60
C GLU A 138 -30.30 -10.93 31.21
N LEU A 139 -29.23 -10.23 30.80
CA LEU A 139 -28.94 -8.88 31.28
C LEU A 139 -30.05 -7.89 30.90
N LEU A 140 -30.64 -8.05 29.71
CA LEU A 140 -31.79 -7.24 29.28
C LEU A 140 -33.03 -7.54 30.12
N CYS A 141 -33.32 -8.81 30.41
CA CYS A 141 -34.41 -9.21 31.29
C CYS A 141 -34.23 -8.64 32.70
N LEU A 142 -33.03 -8.72 33.28
CA LEU A 142 -32.72 -8.16 34.60
C LEU A 142 -32.88 -6.64 34.63
N ARG A 143 -32.43 -5.92 33.59
CA ARG A 143 -32.65 -4.47 33.47
C ARG A 143 -34.12 -4.12 33.42
N LYS A 144 -34.91 -4.87 32.65
CA LYS A 144 -36.36 -4.66 32.56
C LYS A 144 -37.04 -4.90 33.92
N GLN A 145 -36.72 -6.01 34.57
CA GLN A 145 -37.26 -6.33 35.90
C GLN A 145 -36.91 -5.23 36.93
N GLY A 146 -35.69 -4.70 36.89
CA GLY A 146 -35.28 -3.59 37.76
C GLY A 146 -36.11 -2.33 37.51
N GLN A 147 -36.40 -2.00 36.24
CA GLN A 147 -37.24 -0.86 35.89
C GLN A 147 -38.70 -1.06 36.33
N ASP A 148 -39.26 -2.26 36.11
CA ASP A 148 -40.63 -2.60 36.53
C ASP A 148 -40.79 -2.45 38.06
N LEU A 149 -39.79 -2.89 38.84
CA LEU A 149 -39.76 -2.72 40.31
C LEU A 149 -39.67 -1.25 40.73
N VAL A 150 -38.91 -0.42 40.00
CA VAL A 150 -38.84 1.02 40.26
C VAL A 150 -40.20 1.68 40.04
N ASP A 151 -40.89 1.30 38.97
CA ASP A 151 -42.21 1.84 38.64
C ASP A 151 -43.27 1.38 39.63
N GLU A 152 -43.25 0.12 40.03
CA GLU A 152 -44.12 -0.41 41.10
C GLU A 152 -43.87 0.32 42.42
N ASN A 153 -42.60 0.53 42.80
CA ASN A 153 -42.26 1.27 44.02
C ASN A 153 -42.79 2.71 43.99
N LYS A 154 -42.75 3.36 42.83
CA LYS A 154 -43.32 4.70 42.64
C LYS A 154 -44.85 4.69 42.79
N GLY A 155 -45.52 3.67 42.25
CA GLY A 155 -46.95 3.45 42.45
C GLY A 155 -47.30 3.27 43.93
N LEU A 156 -46.54 2.42 44.63
CA LEU A 156 -46.71 2.19 46.07
C LEU A 156 -46.51 3.47 46.89
N LYS A 157 -45.47 4.27 46.61
CA LYS A 157 -45.26 5.58 47.25
C LYS A 157 -46.47 6.50 47.09
N THR A 158 -47.08 6.50 45.91
CA THR A 158 -48.28 7.31 45.63
C THR A 158 -49.47 6.88 46.47
N ILE A 159 -49.69 5.55 46.58
CA ILE A 159 -50.75 4.99 47.42
C ILE A 159 -50.51 5.32 48.89
N VAL A 160 -49.28 5.12 49.39
CA VAL A 160 -48.90 5.43 50.77
C VAL A 160 -49.14 6.91 51.09
N HIS A 161 -48.74 7.82 50.19
CA HIS A 161 -48.99 9.25 50.38
C HIS A 161 -50.49 9.56 50.48
N ARG A 162 -51.30 9.00 49.57
CA ARG A 162 -52.76 9.18 49.59
C ARG A 162 -53.38 8.68 50.90
N LEU A 163 -53.00 7.48 51.32
CA LEU A 163 -53.47 6.89 52.57
C LEU A 163 -53.06 7.73 53.79
N ASN A 164 -51.83 8.26 53.82
CA ASN A 164 -51.38 9.13 54.91
C ASN A 164 -52.19 10.43 54.98
N VAL A 165 -52.56 11.02 53.83
CA VAL A 165 -53.43 12.20 53.79
C VAL A 165 -54.81 11.87 54.34
N GLU A 166 -55.40 10.74 53.91
CA GLU A 166 -56.70 10.29 54.40
C GLU A 166 -56.68 9.99 55.91
N LEU A 167 -55.62 9.33 56.39
CA LEU A 167 -55.43 9.04 57.81
C LEU A 167 -55.32 10.31 58.65
N SER A 168 -54.51 11.28 58.21
CA SER A 168 -54.36 12.57 58.90
C SER A 168 -55.68 13.33 58.98
N ARG A 169 -56.49 13.29 57.91
CA ARG A 169 -57.84 13.86 57.90
C ARG A 169 -58.73 13.20 58.95
N TYR A 170 -58.73 11.86 59.03
CA TYR A 170 -59.54 11.15 60.01
C TYR A 170 -59.07 11.39 61.45
N GLN A 171 -57.77 11.39 61.70
CA GLN A 171 -57.20 11.72 63.01
C GLN A 171 -57.62 13.11 63.49
N THR A 172 -57.64 14.10 62.59
CA THR A 172 -58.09 15.46 62.93
C THR A 172 -59.60 15.52 63.13
N LYS A 173 -60.38 14.90 62.23
CA LYS A 173 -61.86 14.93 62.26
C LYS A 173 -62.44 14.27 63.51
N PHE A 174 -61.78 13.23 64.02
CA PHE A 174 -62.24 12.44 65.17
C PHE A 174 -61.36 12.63 66.41
N ARG A 175 -60.57 13.71 66.47
CA ARG A 175 -59.82 14.03 67.68
C ARG A 175 -60.80 14.39 68.80
N HIS A 176 -60.58 13.84 69.99
CA HIS A 176 -61.31 14.29 71.18
C HIS A 176 -60.93 15.75 71.47
N LEU A 177 -61.92 16.63 71.58
CA LEU A 177 -61.73 17.99 72.07
C LEU A 177 -61.39 17.91 73.55
N SER A 178 -60.32 18.57 73.99
CA SER A 178 -60.03 18.67 75.42
C SER A 178 -61.05 19.58 76.10
N GLU A 179 -61.26 19.45 77.43
CA GLU A 179 -62.24 20.26 78.17
C GLU A 179 -62.03 21.78 77.99
N GLU A 180 -60.78 22.22 77.78
CA GLU A 180 -60.40 23.59 77.44
C GLU A 180 -61.02 24.09 76.11
N GLU A 181 -61.11 23.23 75.10
CA GLU A 181 -61.59 23.57 73.74
C GLU A 181 -63.12 23.62 73.64
N VAL A 182 -63.83 22.98 74.57
CA VAL A 182 -65.31 22.95 74.63
C VAL A 182 -65.87 24.16 75.40
N THR A 183 -65.07 24.75 76.30
CA THR A 183 -65.51 25.83 77.21
C THR A 183 -65.48 27.22 76.58
N PHE A 184 -64.75 27.41 75.46
CA PHE A 184 -64.69 28.68 74.72
C PHE A 184 -64.89 28.48 73.21
N PRO A 185 -66.14 28.30 72.74
CA PRO A 185 -66.44 28.42 71.33
C PRO A 185 -66.41 29.91 70.92
N ILE A 186 -65.72 30.21 69.81
CA ILE A 186 -65.73 31.52 69.11
C ILE A 186 -67.10 31.75 68.48
#